data_AF-A0A1G2YZU3-F1
#
_entry.id   AF-A0A1G2YZU3-F1
#
_cell.length_a   1.000
_cell.length_b   1.000
_cell.length_c   1.000
_cell.angle_alpha   90.00
_cell.angle_beta   90.00
_cell.angle_gamma   90.00
#
_symmetry.space_group_name_H-M   'P 1'
#
loop_
_entity.id
_entity.type
_entity.pdbx_description
1 polymer ?
#
loop_
_entity_poly.entity_id
_entity_poly.type
_entity_poly.pdbx_seq_one_letter_code
_entity_poly.pdbx_strand_id
1 'polypeptide(L)'
;MASFIAGAPANDPKVVVLISIRKPNVKLRKGYTGGTVAAPVAAGILEKTLTYLNVPPRFPTHEHSPTAVSRRQTRPSDPEQEHSW
;
A
#
# COMPACT_ATOMS: atom_id res chain seq x y z
N MET A 1 -10.17 -12.19 1.33
CA MET A 1 -10.84 -10.87 1.17
C MET A 1 -9.80 -9.81 1.43
N ALA A 2 -9.79 -8.70 0.67
CA ALA A 2 -8.83 -7.62 0.87
C ALA A 2 -9.59 -6.34 1.23
N SER A 3 -9.30 -5.75 2.39
CA SER A 3 -9.95 -4.55 2.87
C SER A 3 -8.96 -3.50 3.36
N PHE A 4 -9.30 -2.23 3.21
CA PHE A 4 -8.49 -1.12 3.69
C PHE A 4 -9.39 0.05 4.09
N ILE A 5 -9.05 0.71 5.18
CA ILE A 5 -9.72 1.92 5.64
C ILE A 5 -8.69 3.06 5.68
N ALA A 6 -9.07 4.24 5.21
CA ALA A 6 -8.21 5.41 5.19
C ALA A 6 -9.02 6.69 5.37
N GLY A 7 -8.40 7.72 5.92
CA GLY A 7 -8.97 9.06 6.01
C GLY A 7 -7.96 10.12 5.62
N ALA A 8 -8.43 11.23 5.06
CA ALA A 8 -7.58 12.35 4.67
C ALA A 8 -8.34 13.70 4.72
N PRO A 9 -7.64 14.82 4.98
CA PRO A 9 -6.26 14.94 5.46
C PRO A 9 -6.03 14.32 6.87
N ALA A 10 -4.81 13.87 7.18
CA ALA A 10 -4.54 13.10 8.41
C ALA A 10 -4.82 13.86 9.73
N ASN A 11 -4.55 15.17 9.77
CA ASN A 11 -4.74 15.96 11.00
C ASN A 11 -6.20 16.44 11.20
N ASP A 12 -6.97 16.52 10.12
CA ASP A 12 -8.35 17.01 10.11
C ASP A 12 -9.09 16.29 8.97
N PRO A 13 -9.55 15.06 9.22
CA PRO A 13 -10.10 14.22 8.17
C PRO A 13 -11.43 14.77 7.66
N LYS A 14 -11.45 15.16 6.38
CA LYS A 14 -12.67 15.58 5.68
C LYS A 14 -13.38 14.42 5.00
N VAL A 15 -12.64 13.36 4.68
CA VAL A 15 -13.14 12.17 3.98
C VAL A 15 -12.56 10.93 4.63
N VAL A 16 -13.40 9.91 4.82
CA VAL A 16 -13.01 8.56 5.23
C VAL A 16 -13.55 7.57 4.20
N VAL A 17 -12.74 6.61 3.80
CA VAL A 17 -13.10 5.57 2.84
C VAL A 17 -12.84 4.18 3.44
N LEU A 18 -13.81 3.28 3.24
CA LEU A 18 -13.67 1.85 3.52
C LEU A 18 -13.78 1.10 2.19
N ILE A 19 -12.77 0.30 1.89
CA ILE A 19 -12.72 -0.51 0.69
C ILE A 19 -12.75 -1.97 1.07
N SER A 20 -13.60 -2.74 0.39
CA SER A 20 -13.68 -4.19 0.51
C SER A 20 -13.71 -4.82 -0.88
N ILE A 21 -12.68 -5.60 -1.20
CA ILE A 21 -12.55 -6.32 -2.46
C ILE A 21 -12.75 -7.81 -2.18
N ARG A 22 -13.85 -8.33 -2.71
CA ARG A 22 -14.19 -9.75 -2.66
C ARG A 22 -13.46 -10.49 -3.78
N LYS A 23 -12.89 -11.67 -3.45
CA LYS A 23 -12.16 -12.53 -4.39
C LYS A 23 -11.13 -11.76 -5.26
N PRO A 24 -10.13 -11.08 -4.67
CA PRO A 24 -9.10 -10.41 -5.44
C PRO A 24 -8.35 -11.39 -6.35
N ASN A 25 -7.96 -10.93 -7.54
CA ASN A 25 -7.44 -11.79 -8.60
C ASN A 25 -5.98 -12.21 -8.34
N VAL A 26 -5.80 -13.49 -7.98
CA VAL A 26 -4.51 -14.20 -7.77
C VAL A 26 -3.56 -14.02 -8.94
N LYS A 27 -4.11 -14.11 -10.15
CA LYS A 27 -3.35 -14.25 -11.39
C LYS A 27 -2.53 -12.99 -11.70
N LEU A 28 -2.95 -11.85 -11.14
CA LEU A 28 -2.25 -10.58 -11.31
C LEU A 28 -0.96 -10.48 -10.49
N ARG A 29 -0.64 -11.47 -9.64
CA ARG A 29 0.55 -11.48 -8.74
C ARG A 29 0.71 -10.22 -7.87
N LYS A 30 -0.37 -9.46 -7.65
CA LYS A 30 -0.41 -8.23 -6.83
C LYS A 30 -0.63 -8.50 -5.33
N GLY A 31 -0.43 -9.73 -4.87
CA GLY A 31 -0.70 -10.14 -3.50
C GLY A 31 -2.19 -10.24 -3.15
N TYR A 32 -2.46 -10.54 -1.88
CA TYR A 32 -3.81 -10.80 -1.33
C TYR A 32 -4.19 -9.91 -0.15
N THR A 33 -3.24 -9.13 0.33
CA THR A 33 -3.42 -8.30 1.51
C THR A 33 -4.18 -7.03 1.17
N GLY A 34 -4.94 -6.52 2.14
CA GLY A 34 -5.63 -5.24 2.02
C GLY A 34 -4.69 -4.10 1.64
N GLY A 35 -3.49 -4.07 2.22
CA GLY A 35 -2.46 -3.08 1.91
C GLY A 35 -2.00 -3.08 0.45
N THR A 36 -1.84 -4.24 -0.19
CA THR A 36 -1.33 -4.29 -1.57
C THR A 36 -2.44 -4.13 -2.61
N VAL A 37 -3.66 -4.61 -2.31
CA VAL A 37 -4.77 -4.62 -3.27
C VAL A 37 -5.72 -3.43 -3.06
N ALA A 38 -6.15 -3.16 -1.83
CA ALA A 38 -7.17 -2.16 -1.53
C ALA A 38 -6.60 -0.77 -1.21
N ALA A 39 -5.39 -0.66 -0.64
CA ALA A 39 -4.77 0.64 -0.36
C ALA A 39 -4.51 1.52 -1.61
N PRO A 40 -3.99 1.02 -2.75
CA PRO A 40 -3.80 1.88 -3.93
C PRO A 40 -5.13 2.38 -4.51
N VAL A 41 -6.22 1.62 -4.32
CA VAL A 41 -7.57 2.07 -4.69
C VAL A 41 -8.01 3.21 -3.75
N ALA A 42 -7.76 3.08 -2.45
CA ALA A 42 -8.06 4.13 -1.47
C ALA A 42 -7.29 5.42 -1.76
N ALA A 43 -6.01 5.31 -2.12
CA ALA A 43 -5.19 6.47 -2.51
C ALA A 43 -5.80 7.21 -3.71
N GLY A 44 -6.13 6.50 -4.79
CA GLY A 44 -6.71 7.12 -5.98
C GLY A 44 -8.11 7.72 -5.76
N ILE A 45 -8.93 7.14 -4.86
CA ILE A 45 -10.22 7.73 -4.47
C ILE A 45 -9.98 9.01 -3.68
N LEU A 46 -9.15 8.95 -2.63
CA LEU A 46 -8.88 10.11 -1.77
C LEU A 46 -8.27 11.27 -2.55
N GLU A 47 -7.33 11.02 -3.46
CA GLU A 47 -6.76 12.05 -4.32
C GLU A 47 -7.85 12.77 -5.12
N LYS A 48 -8.64 12.02 -5.90
CA LYS A 48 -9.71 12.59 -6.73
C LYS A 48 -10.77 13.31 -5.89
N THR A 49 -11.17 12.75 -4.76
CA THR A 49 -12.19 13.34 -3.89
C THR A 49 -11.68 14.63 -3.25
N LEU A 50 -10.45 14.67 -2.75
CA LEU A 50 -9.89 15.87 -2.15
C LEU A 50 -9.65 16.98 -3.18
N THR A 51 -9.18 16.63 -4.38
CA THR A 51 -9.08 17.57 -5.50
C THR A 51 -10.44 18.13 -5.87
N TYR A 52 -11.47 17.26 -5.96
CA TYR A 52 -12.84 17.69 -6.24
C TYR A 52 -13.37 18.66 -5.17
N LEU A 53 -13.05 18.40 -3.89
CA LEU A 53 -13.42 19.26 -2.77
C LEU A 53 -12.53 20.51 -2.62
N ASN A 54 -11.60 20.78 -3.55
CA ASN A 54 -10.62 21.86 -3.48
C ASN A 54 -9.81 21.88 -2.16
N VAL A 55 -9.54 20.69 -1.59
CA VAL A 55 -8.66 20.58 -0.42
C VAL A 55 -7.21 20.68 -0.92
N PRO A 56 -6.43 21.68 -0.47
CA PRO A 56 -5.08 21.89 -0.99
C PRO A 56 -4.15 20.74 -0.58
N PRO A 57 -3.32 20.22 -1.49
CA PRO A 57 -2.31 19.22 -1.16
C PRO A 57 -1.27 19.85 -0.23
N ARG A 58 -0.90 19.11 0.82
CA ARG A 58 0.06 19.60 1.82
C ARG A 58 1.53 19.46 1.36
N PHE A 59 1.78 18.60 0.39
CA PHE A 59 3.10 18.37 -0.18
C PHE A 59 3.02 18.52 -1.71
N PRO A 60 4.04 19.11 -2.35
CA PRO A 60 4.10 19.13 -3.81
C PRO A 60 4.10 17.69 -4.33
N THR A 61 3.36 17.44 -5.41
CA THR A 61 3.25 16.13 -6.03
C THR A 61 4.63 15.69 -6.55
N HIS A 62 5.36 14.92 -5.76
CA HIS A 62 6.48 14.15 -6.28
C HIS A 62 5.91 13.01 -7.11
N GLU A 63 6.21 13.04 -8.40
CA GLU A 63 5.87 12.03 -9.39
C GLU A 63 6.17 10.64 -8.82
N HIS A 64 5.12 9.84 -8.63
CA HIS A 64 5.19 8.54 -7.98
C HIS A 64 6.03 7.56 -8.81
N SER A 65 7.34 7.58 -8.59
CA SER A 65 8.22 6.47 -8.92
C SER A 65 7.87 5.32 -7.97
N PRO A 66 7.46 4.13 -8.45
CA PRO A 66 7.17 2.99 -7.60
C PRO A 66 8.49 2.41 -7.07
N THR A 67 9.21 3.15 -6.22
CA THR A 67 10.50 2.73 -5.69
C THR A 67 10.31 1.99 -4.38
N ALA A 68 10.49 0.68 -4.50
CA ALA A 68 11.04 -0.22 -3.49
C ALA A 68 10.26 -0.38 -2.17
N VAL A 69 9.31 -1.32 -2.17
CA VAL A 69 9.19 -2.22 -1.02
C VAL A 69 10.54 -2.93 -0.89
N SER A 70 11.35 -2.48 0.06
CA SER A 70 12.63 -3.06 0.44
C SER A 70 12.48 -4.58 0.59
N ARG A 71 13.01 -5.30 -0.41
CA ARG A 71 13.24 -6.73 -0.37
C ARG A 71 14.14 -6.97 0.84
N ARG A 72 13.56 -7.43 1.96
CA ARG A 72 14.34 -7.97 3.09
C ARG A 72 15.29 -9.00 2.49
N GLN A 73 16.56 -8.64 2.50
CA GLN A 73 17.67 -9.47 2.09
C GLN A 73 17.78 -10.60 3.11
N THR A 74 17.21 -11.77 2.80
CA THR A 74 17.59 -13.02 3.47
C THR A 74 19.06 -13.24 3.16
N ARG A 75 19.91 -13.01 4.17
CA ARG A 75 21.31 -13.43 4.21
C ARG A 75 21.33 -14.94 3.95
N PRO A 76 22.09 -15.46 2.96
CA PRO A 76 22.31 -16.89 2.85
C PRO A 76 22.98 -17.36 4.15
N SER A 77 22.37 -18.34 4.81
CA SER A 77 23.01 -19.09 5.88
C SER A 77 24.18 -19.88 5.27
N ASP A 78 25.40 -19.60 5.73
CA ASP A 78 26.61 -20.37 5.39
C ASP A 78 26.38 -21.87 5.65
N PRO A 79 26.78 -22.77 4.73
CA PRO A 79 26.63 -24.21 4.90
C PRO A 79 27.78 -24.85 5.72
N GLU A 80 28.56 -24.09 6.49
CA GLU A 80 29.83 -24.57 7.05
C GLU A 80 29.81 -24.92 8.54
N GLN A 81 28.66 -25.35 9.09
CA GLN A 81 28.55 -25.86 10.47
C GLN A 81 27.78 -27.18 10.58
N GLU A 82 28.12 -28.17 9.74
CA GLU A 82 27.63 -29.55 9.89
C GLU A 82 28.77 -30.59 10.01
N HIS A 83 29.95 -30.20 10.50
CA HIS A 83 30.99 -31.16 10.89
C HIS A 83 31.67 -30.74 12.20
N SER A 84 30.90 -30.71 13.28
CA SER A 84 31.44 -30.79 14.63
C SER A 84 30.67 -31.88 15.39
N TRP A 85 31.32 -33.05 15.41
CA TRP A 85 31.04 -34.27 16.19
C TRP A 85 29.89 -35.18 15.72
#